data_AF-A0A384E126-F1
#
_entry.id   AF-A0A384E126-F1
#
_cell.length_a   1.000
_cell.length_b   1.000
_cell.length_c   1.000
_cell.angle_alpha   90.00
_cell.angle_beta   90.00
_cell.angle_gamma   90.00
#
_symmetry.space_group_name_H-M   'P 1'
#
loop_
_entity.id
_entity.type
_entity.pdbx_description
1 polymer ?
#
loop_
_entity_poly.entity_id
_entity_poly.type
_entity_poly.pdbx_seq_one_letter_code
_entity_poly.pdbx_strand_id
1 'polypeptide(L)' 'MTETEIFAYIEAASIAIGIPLEPARARAVAHHFSRTALLAEMLESVPLSPESELAEIYRPAPFPAEDI' A
#
# COMPACT_ATOMS: atom_id res chain seq x y z
N MET A 1 -2.48 -10.90 8.42
CA MET A 1 -3.48 -11.57 7.58
C MET A 1 -2.88 -12.83 6.95
N THR A 2 -3.60 -13.94 6.94
CA THR A 2 -3.14 -15.24 6.41
C THR A 2 -3.27 -15.33 4.89
N GLU A 3 -2.56 -16.28 4.26
CA GLU A 3 -2.66 -16.51 2.81
C GLU A 3 -4.09 -16.86 2.38
N THR A 4 -4.80 -17.67 3.17
CA THR A 4 -6.20 -18.04 2.91
C THR A 4 -7.13 -16.83 2.95
N GLU A 5 -6.97 -15.94 3.95
CA GLU A 5 -7.75 -14.70 4.06
C GLU A 5 -7.47 -13.76 2.89
N ILE A 6 -6.19 -13.63 2.48
CA ILE A 6 -5.80 -12.81 1.32
C ILE A 6 -6.45 -13.35 0.05
N PHE A 7 -6.38 -14.67 -0.17
CA PHE A 7 -6.97 -15.28 -1.36
C PHE A 7 -8.49 -15.04 -1.42
N ALA A 8 -9.20 -15.27 -0.31
CA ALA A 8 -10.64 -15.01 -0.21
C ALA A 8 -10.97 -13.53 -0.45
N TYR A 9 -10.17 -12.61 0.09
CA TYR A 9 -10.33 -11.17 -0.16
C TYR A 9 -10.16 -10.84 -1.65
N ILE A 10 -9.13 -11.38 -2.31
CA ILE A 10 -8.89 -11.15 -3.74
C ILE A 10 -10.02 -11.72 -4.59
N GLU A 11 -10.51 -12.92 -4.30
CA GLU A 11 -11.65 -13.50 -5.01
C GLU A 11 -12.90 -12.62 -4.89
N ALA A 12 -13.27 -12.24 -3.66
CA ALA A 12 -14.43 -11.39 -3.40
C ALA A 12 -14.30 -10.01 -4.04
N ALA A 13 -13.13 -9.36 -3.90
CA ALA A 13 -12.86 -8.06 -4.49
C ALA A 13 -12.94 -8.10 -6.02
N SER A 14 -12.40 -9.15 -6.64
CA SER A 14 -12.42 -9.33 -8.09
C SER A 14 -13.83 -9.42 -8.65
N ILE A 15 -14.74 -10.10 -7.95
CA ILE A 15 -16.16 -10.19 -8.29
C ILE A 15 -16.82 -8.81 -8.10
N ALA A 16 -16.56 -8.15 -6.97
CA ALA A 16 -17.16 -6.86 -6.64
C ALA A 16 -16.82 -5.76 -7.66
N ILE A 17 -15.62 -5.79 -8.23
CA ILE A 17 -15.18 -4.82 -9.25
C ILE A 17 -15.48 -5.27 -10.70
N GLY A 18 -16.12 -6.43 -10.89
CA GLY A 18 -16.48 -6.94 -12.21
C GLY A 18 -15.31 -7.48 -13.04
N ILE A 19 -14.21 -7.88 -12.41
CA ILE A 19 -13.01 -8.46 -13.06
C ILE A 19 -12.72 -9.83 -12.43
N PRO A 20 -13.57 -10.85 -12.65
CA PRO A 20 -13.35 -12.17 -12.07
C PRO A 20 -12.03 -12.77 -12.57
N LEU A 21 -11.27 -13.36 -11.64
CA LEU A 21 -9.94 -13.91 -11.91
C LEU A 21 -9.99 -15.43 -12.00
N GLU A 22 -9.35 -15.98 -13.04
CA GLU A 22 -9.00 -17.39 -13.06
C GLU A 22 -8.08 -17.75 -11.86
N PRO A 23 -8.16 -18.97 -11.29
CA PRO A 23 -7.48 -19.30 -10.04
C PRO A 23 -5.97 -19.02 -10.03
N ALA A 24 -5.28 -19.28 -11.14
CA ALA A 24 -3.84 -19.00 -11.27
C ALA A 24 -3.55 -17.49 -11.19
N ARG A 25 -4.43 -16.66 -11.75
CA ARG A 25 -4.31 -15.19 -11.73
C ARG A 25 -4.66 -14.65 -10.35
N ALA A 26 -5.70 -15.19 -9.70
CA ALA A 26 -6.06 -14.85 -8.33
C ALA A 26 -4.88 -15.10 -7.37
N ARG A 27 -4.18 -16.24 -7.52
CA ARG A 27 -2.98 -16.55 -6.72
C ARG A 27 -1.83 -15.56 -6.96
N ALA A 28 -1.58 -15.18 -8.20
CA ALA A 28 -0.55 -14.19 -8.51
C ALA A 28 -0.87 -12.81 -7.89
N VAL A 29 -2.12 -12.36 -7.98
CA VAL A 29 -2.57 -11.11 -7.36
C VAL A 29 -2.46 -11.20 -5.84
N ALA A 30 -2.89 -12.31 -5.23
CA ALA A 30 -2.77 -12.54 -3.80
C ALA A 30 -1.31 -12.47 -3.31
N HIS A 31 -0.35 -13.01 -4.07
CA HIS A 31 1.07 -12.89 -3.74
C HIS A 31 1.55 -11.43 -3.70
N HIS A 32 1.21 -10.63 -4.72
CA HIS A 32 1.58 -9.22 -4.73
C HIS A 32 0.88 -8.41 -3.65
N PHE A 33 -0.41 -8.68 -3.43
CA PHE A 33 -1.18 -8.07 -2.36
C PHE A 33 -0.55 -8.35 -0.99
N SER A 34 -0.18 -9.61 -0.72
CA SER A 34 0.48 -10.01 0.53
C SER A 34 1.75 -9.21 0.78
N ARG A 35 2.59 -9.03 -0.23
CA ARG A 35 3.81 -8.22 -0.12
C ARG A 35 3.50 -6.76 0.22
N THR A 36 2.50 -6.17 -0.42
CA THR A 36 2.09 -4.79 -0.14
C THR A 36 1.50 -4.65 1.27
N ALA A 37 0.68 -5.60 1.70
CA ALA A 37 0.11 -5.61 3.05
C ALA A 37 1.20 -5.69 4.13
N LEU A 38 2.23 -6.52 3.93
CA LEU A 38 3.38 -6.58 4.84
C LEU A 38 4.16 -5.26 4.89
N LEU A 39 4.37 -4.61 3.73
CA LEU A 39 5.03 -3.30 3.70
C LEU A 39 4.20 -2.23 4.40
N ALA A 40 2.88 -2.25 4.22
CA ALA A 40 1.97 -1.34 4.90
C ALA A 40 2.00 -1.56 6.43
N GLU A 41 1.96 -2.81 6.88
CA GLU A 41 2.07 -3.16 8.31
C GLU A 41 3.41 -2.70 8.90
N MET A 42 4.51 -2.86 8.15
CA MET A 42 5.81 -2.32 8.55
C MET A 42 5.79 -0.79 8.66
N LEU A 43 5.16 -0.09 7.71
CA LEU A 43 5.03 1.37 7.74
C LEU A 43 4.15 1.86 8.90
N GLU A 44 3.06 1.16 9.19
CA GLU A 44 2.18 1.47 10.34
C GLU A 44 2.90 1.30 11.68
N SER A 45 3.92 0.43 11.74
CA SER A 45 4.75 0.27 12.94
C SER A 45 5.76 1.42 13.16
N VAL A 46 5.95 2.29 12.17
CA VAL A 46 6.84 3.45 12.30
C VAL A 46 6.14 4.53 13.13
N PRO A 47 6.71 4.94 14.28
CA PRO A 47 6.12 6.00 15.08
C PRO A 47 6.16 7.32 14.30
N LEU A 48 4.98 7.85 13.98
CA LEU A 48 4.83 9.22 13.48
C LEU A 48 4.81 10.16 14.67
N SER A 49 5.94 10.81 14.91
CA SER A 49 6.01 11.86 15.93
C SER A 49 5.22 13.10 15.46
N PRO A 50 4.75 13.99 16.35
CA PRO A 50 4.04 15.20 15.94
C PRO A 50 4.83 16.08 14.94
N GLU A 51 6.16 16.05 15.01
CA GLU A 51 7.05 16.72 14.07
C GLU A 51 7.26 15.97 12.74
N SER A 52 6.80 14.72 12.64
CA SER A 52 6.74 13.98 11.38
C SER A 52 5.59 14.54 10.54
N GLU A 53 5.91 15.54 9.72
CA GLU A 53 4.94 16.13 8.80
C GLU A 53 4.44 15.08 7.80
N LEU A 54 3.12 14.98 7.64
CA LEU A 54 2.54 14.07 6.65
C LEU A 54 2.97 14.50 5.25
N ALA A 55 3.40 13.53 4.43
CA ALA A 55 3.78 13.78 3.05
C ALA A 55 2.67 14.46 2.23
N GLU A 56 1.40 14.25 2.59
CA GLU A 56 0.23 14.87 1.95
C GLU A 56 0.17 16.39 2.12
N ILE A 57 0.76 16.95 3.19
CA ILE A 57 0.75 18.39 3.48
C ILE A 57 2.13 19.03 3.42
N TYR A 58 3.19 18.22 3.35
CA TYR A 58 4.58 18.68 3.32
C TYR A 58 4.77 19.74 2.23
N ARG A 59 5.18 20.93 2.67
CA ARG A 59 5.47 22.06 1.77
C ARG A 59 6.92 22.52 2.00
N PRO A 60 7.88 22.09 1.16
CA PRO A 60 9.27 22.50 1.33
C PRO A 60 9.37 24.02 1.22
N ALA A 61 10.20 24.62 2.06
CA ALA A 61 10.59 26.01 1.88
C ALA A 61 11.26 26.20 0.51
N PRO A 62 11.10 27.37 -0.13
CA PRO A 62 11.83 27.67 -1.37
C PRO A 62 13.33 27.47 -1.15
N PHE A 63 14.00 26.90 -2.15
CA PHE A 63 15.46 26.80 -2.12
C PHE A 63 16.06 28.22 -2.17
N PRO A 64 17.10 28.53 -1.37
CA PRO A 64 17.76 29.83 -1.44
C PRO A 64 18.24 30.12 -2.88
N ALA A 65 18.10 31.36 -3.32
CA ALA A 65 18.71 31.78 -4.59
C ALA A 65 20.24 31.67 -4.47
N GLU A 66 20.89 31.20 -5.52
CA GLU A 66 22.34 31.21 -5.61
C GLU A 66 22.78 32.67 -5.78
N ASP A 67 23.59 33.18 -4.85
CA ASP A 67 24.25 34.48 -4.98
C ASP A 67 25.26 34.38 -6.13
N ILE A 68 24.88 34.81 -7.34
CA ILE A 68 25.79 34.96 -8.50
C ILE A 68 26.47 36.31 -8.44
#